data_AF-A0A963EP44-F1
#
_entry.id   AF-A0A963EP44-F1
#
_cell.length_a   1.000
_cell.length_b   1.000
_cell.length_c   1.000
_cell.angle_alpha   90.00
_cell.angle_beta   90.00
_cell.angle_gamma   90.00
#
_symmetry.space_group_name_H-M   'P 1'
#
loop_
_entity.id
_entity.type
_entity.pdbx_description
1 polymer ?
#
loop_
_entity_poly.entity_id
_entity_poly.type
_entity_poly.pdbx_seq_one_letter_code
_entity_poly.pdbx_strand_id
1 'polypeptide(L)'
;MKFPDGFVTMRLLFLAMLSCATPVQAQTADDAKLVDDHAVILLYHHVASDTPASTSVSPETFARHLRYLADEGYTVLSLEEVLWRLSKGKHFPKNSVAVTFDDAYASVY
;
A
#
# COMPACT_ATOMS: atom_id res chain seq x y z
N MET A 1 23.64 61.46 45.41
CA MET A 1 25.07 61.79 45.29
C MET A 1 25.60 61.10 44.04
N LYS A 2 25.98 61.88 43.02
CA LYS A 2 26.73 61.60 41.77
C LYS A 2 26.21 60.56 40.73
N PHE A 3 25.94 61.08 39.51
CA PHE A 3 25.84 60.41 38.20
C PHE A 3 27.26 60.08 37.63
N PRO A 4 27.41 59.21 36.60
CA PRO A 4 27.42 59.66 35.17
C PRO A 4 26.67 58.69 34.22
N ASP A 5 25.90 59.14 33.22
CA ASP A 5 26.20 59.79 31.92
C ASP A 5 26.52 58.80 30.79
N GLY A 6 25.69 58.78 29.73
CA GLY A 6 26.17 58.36 28.41
C GLY A 6 25.14 57.96 27.35
N PHE A 7 24.64 58.96 26.60
CA PHE A 7 24.30 58.93 25.16
C PHE A 7 23.22 57.93 24.65
N VAL A 8 22.04 58.43 24.26
CA VAL A 8 21.68 58.77 22.86
C VAL A 8 22.00 57.59 21.93
N THR A 9 21.02 56.86 21.39
CA THR A 9 20.53 57.10 20.02
C THR A 9 19.38 56.12 19.71
N MET A 10 18.24 56.69 19.31
CA MET A 10 17.37 56.27 18.20
C MET A 10 17.16 54.78 17.91
N ARG A 11 15.89 54.37 18.08
CA ARG A 11 15.22 53.23 17.42
C ARG A 11 15.88 52.84 16.09
N LEU A 12 16.35 51.60 15.99
CA LEU A 12 16.25 50.85 14.75
C LEU A 12 15.65 49.47 15.07
N LEU A 13 14.38 49.35 14.71
CA LEU A 13 13.63 48.12 14.66
C LEU A 13 14.28 47.25 13.59
N PHE A 14 15.07 46.24 13.96
CA PHE A 14 15.38 45.12 13.08
C PHE A 14 14.80 43.87 13.69
N LEU A 15 13.64 43.50 13.16
CA LEU A 15 12.92 42.27 13.42
C LEU A 15 13.80 41.09 13.01
N ALA A 16 14.53 40.52 13.99
CA ALA A 16 15.19 39.24 13.83
C ALA A 16 14.13 38.14 13.90
N MET A 17 13.50 37.84 12.75
CA MET A 17 12.81 36.57 12.50
C MET A 17 13.87 35.47 12.47
N LEU A 18 14.30 35.04 13.65
CA LEU A 18 15.28 33.99 13.83
C LEU A 18 14.58 32.63 13.91
N SER A 19 14.79 31.84 12.85
CA SER A 19 14.82 30.38 12.85
C SER A 19 13.48 29.63 12.99
N CYS A 20 12.87 29.33 11.84
CA CYS A 20 12.36 27.98 11.61
C CYS A 20 12.69 27.56 10.17
N ALA A 21 13.99 27.42 9.88
CA ALA A 21 14.42 26.60 8.77
C ALA A 21 14.59 25.19 9.32
N THR A 22 13.49 24.47 9.52
CA THR A 22 13.60 23.01 9.50
C THR A 22 14.10 22.66 8.10
N PRO A 23 15.17 21.87 7.95
CA PRO A 23 15.40 21.27 6.65
C PRO A 23 14.12 20.49 6.31
N VAL A 24 13.52 20.81 5.16
CA VAL A 24 12.51 19.93 4.60
C VAL A 24 13.26 18.63 4.35
N GLN A 25 12.99 17.61 5.16
CA GLN A 25 13.54 16.29 4.94
C GLN A 25 13.02 15.87 3.57
N ALA A 26 13.91 15.80 2.57
CA ALA A 26 13.56 15.21 1.29
C ALA A 26 12.99 13.82 1.59
N GLN A 27 11.70 13.61 1.33
CA GLN A 27 11.06 12.31 1.47
C GLN A 27 11.85 11.35 0.58
N THR A 28 12.61 10.46 1.22
CA THR A 28 13.47 9.49 0.54
C THR A 28 12.62 8.42 -0.12
N ALA A 29 13.26 7.62 -0.99
CA ALA A 29 12.73 6.53 -1.82
C ALA A 29 11.81 5.47 -1.14
N ASP A 30 11.47 5.61 0.14
CA ASP A 30 10.51 4.78 0.86
C ASP A 30 9.08 4.97 0.33
N ASP A 31 8.66 6.18 -0.06
CA ASP A 31 7.30 6.42 -0.60
C ASP A 31 7.05 5.66 -1.92
N ALA A 32 8.08 5.48 -2.74
CA ALA A 32 7.99 4.68 -3.97
C ALA A 32 7.93 3.17 -3.69
N LYS A 33 8.45 2.72 -2.54
CA LYS A 33 8.44 1.32 -2.11
C LYS A 33 7.08 0.91 -1.53
N LEU A 34 6.32 1.86 -0.98
CA LEU A 34 4.99 1.62 -0.42
C LEU A 34 3.93 1.25 -1.46
N VAL A 35 4.11 1.63 -2.73
CA VAL A 35 3.12 1.33 -3.79
C VAL A 35 3.10 -0.17 -4.16
N ASP A 36 4.18 -0.90 -3.91
CA ASP A 36 4.33 -2.33 -4.25
C ASP A 36 4.14 -3.27 -3.03
N ASP A 37 3.70 -2.73 -1.88
CA ASP A 37 3.48 -3.50 -0.64
C ASP A 37 2.01 -3.84 -0.43
N HIS A 38 1.48 -4.69 -1.30
CA HIS A 38 0.08 -5.09 -1.28
C HIS A 38 -0.11 -6.56 -1.70
N ALA A 39 -1.29 -7.09 -1.40
CA ALA A 39 -1.77 -8.35 -1.99
C ALA A 39 -3.15 -8.12 -2.62
N VAL A 40 -3.34 -8.65 -3.83
CA VAL A 40 -4.64 -8.64 -4.52
C VAL A 40 -5.44 -9.87 -4.10
N ILE A 41 -6.73 -9.71 -3.80
CA ILE A 41 -7.64 -10.83 -3.53
C ILE A 41 -8.55 -11.00 -4.74
N LEU A 42 -8.46 -12.15 -5.40
CA LEU A 42 -9.30 -12.52 -6.54
C LEU A 42 -10.45 -13.39 -6.04
N LEU A 43 -11.67 -12.90 -6.21
CA LEU A 43 -12.89 -13.61 -5.84
C LEU A 43 -13.54 -14.28 -7.06
N TYR A 44 -13.75 -15.58 -6.95
CA TYR A 44 -14.54 -16.39 -7.87
C TYR A 44 -15.80 -16.93 -7.16
N HIS A 45 -16.83 -17.26 -7.94
CA HIS A 45 -18.02 -17.96 -7.41
C HIS A 45 -18.13 -19.34 -8.07
N HIS A 46 -18.45 -19.39 -9.37
CA HIS A 46 -18.53 -20.65 -10.13
C HIS A 46 -17.35 -20.82 -11.08
N VAL A 47 -16.80 -22.04 -11.14
CA VAL A 47 -15.92 -22.50 -12.23
C VAL A 47 -16.70 -23.49 -13.10
N ALA A 48 -17.63 -22.97 -13.89
CA ALA A 48 -18.62 -23.76 -14.61
C ALA A 48 -19.01 -23.11 -15.94
N SER A 49 -19.54 -23.93 -16.86
CA SER A 49 -19.99 -23.46 -18.19
C SER A 49 -21.51 -23.53 -18.36
N ASP A 50 -22.21 -24.03 -17.35
CA ASP A 50 -23.65 -24.33 -17.34
C ASP A 50 -24.43 -23.51 -16.29
N THR A 51 -23.77 -22.54 -15.65
CA THR A 51 -24.35 -21.61 -14.67
C THR A 51 -24.45 -20.18 -15.24
N PRO A 52 -25.24 -19.28 -14.64
CA PRO A 52 -25.39 -17.91 -15.14
C PRO A 52 -24.05 -17.17 -15.25
N ALA A 53 -23.79 -16.58 -16.42
CA ALA A 53 -22.50 -15.95 -16.75
C ALA A 53 -22.14 -14.75 -15.85
N SER A 54 -23.11 -14.14 -15.16
CA SER A 54 -22.87 -12.97 -14.29
C SER A 54 -21.87 -13.25 -13.16
N THR A 55 -21.77 -14.49 -12.69
CA THR A 55 -20.89 -14.91 -11.59
C THR A 55 -20.10 -16.19 -11.92
N SER A 56 -20.00 -16.54 -13.21
CA SER A 56 -19.36 -17.77 -13.65
C SER A 56 -18.16 -17.52 -14.54
N VAL A 57 -17.10 -18.28 -14.33
CA VAL A 57 -15.98 -18.39 -15.26
C VAL A 57 -15.91 -19.82 -15.79
N SER A 58 -15.67 -20.01 -17.08
CA SER A 58 -15.49 -21.36 -17.61
C SER A 58 -14.19 -21.99 -17.08
N PRO A 59 -14.11 -23.33 -16.95
CA PRO A 59 -12.87 -24.00 -16.53
C PRO A 59 -11.66 -23.63 -17.40
N GLU A 60 -11.86 -23.50 -18.71
CA GLU A 60 -10.81 -23.07 -19.64
C GLU A 60 -10.34 -21.63 -19.36
N THR A 61 -11.27 -20.71 -19.09
CA THR A 61 -10.93 -19.32 -18.76
C THR A 61 -10.25 -19.23 -17.40
N PHE A 62 -10.71 -19.98 -16.40
CA PHE A 62 -10.07 -20.05 -15.09
C PHE A 62 -8.63 -20.58 -15.20
N ALA A 63 -8.41 -21.64 -15.97
CA ALA A 63 -7.06 -22.16 -16.23
C ALA A 63 -6.16 -21.11 -16.91
N ARG A 64 -6.70 -20.31 -17.84
CA ARG A 64 -5.98 -19.19 -18.45
C ARG A 64 -5.62 -18.10 -17.44
N HIS A 65 -6.50 -17.78 -16.48
CA HIS A 65 -6.17 -16.83 -15.41
C HIS A 65 -5.03 -17.36 -14.53
N LEU A 66 -5.08 -18.63 -14.13
CA LEU A 66 -4.00 -19.25 -13.33
C LEU A 66 -2.67 -19.28 -14.10
N ARG A 67 -2.73 -19.57 -15.40
CA ARG A 67 -1.56 -19.52 -16.29
C ARG A 67 -0.94 -18.12 -16.33
N TYR A 68 -1.77 -17.09 -16.49
CA TYR A 68 -1.31 -15.70 -16.47
C TYR A 68 -0.61 -15.34 -15.16
N LEU A 69 -1.18 -15.72 -14.01
CA LEU A 69 -0.55 -15.48 -12.71
C LEU A 69 0.82 -16.15 -12.61
N ALA A 70 0.95 -17.38 -13.12
CA ALA A 70 2.22 -18.09 -13.13
C ALA A 70 3.26 -17.45 -14.08
N ASP A 71 2.83 -17.14 -15.31
CA ASP A 71 3.71 -16.62 -16.37
C ASP A 71 4.21 -15.19 -16.03
N GLU A 72 3.41 -14.37 -15.35
CA GLU A 72 3.77 -13.00 -14.91
C GLU A 72 4.45 -12.95 -13.52
N GLY A 73 4.74 -14.11 -12.92
CA GLY A 73 5.49 -14.19 -11.66
C GLY A 73 4.74 -13.68 -10.43
N TYR A 74 3.44 -13.92 -10.34
CA TYR A 74 2.67 -13.64 -9.13
C TYR A 74 3.02 -14.65 -8.02
N THR A 75 3.12 -14.14 -6.79
CA THR A 75 3.27 -14.98 -5.59
C THR A 75 1.87 -15.30 -5.04
N VAL A 76 1.44 -16.55 -5.16
CA VAL A 76 0.17 -17.00 -4.58
C VAL A 76 0.33 -17.23 -3.09
N LEU A 77 -0.42 -16.48 -2.28
CA LEU A 77 -0.50 -16.61 -0.82
C LEU A 77 -1.86 -17.16 -0.42
N SER A 78 -1.92 -17.90 0.69
CA SER A 78 -3.20 -18.19 1.33
C SER A 78 -3.81 -16.91 1.88
N LEU A 79 -5.14 -16.85 1.96
CA LEU A 79 -5.80 -15.71 2.61
C LEU A 79 -5.36 -15.57 4.07
N GLU A 80 -5.10 -16.68 4.77
CA GLU A 80 -4.56 -16.68 6.13
C GLU A 80 -3.20 -15.96 6.21
N GLU A 81 -2.28 -16.25 5.29
CA GLU A 81 -0.97 -15.60 5.25
C GLU A 81 -1.10 -14.10 4.95
N VAL A 82 -2.02 -13.72 4.06
CA VAL A 82 -2.30 -12.30 3.77
C VAL A 82 -2.77 -11.58 5.03
N LEU A 83 -3.74 -12.16 5.75
CA LEU A 83 -4.26 -11.58 6.99
C LEU A 83 -3.20 -11.54 8.10
N TRP A 84 -2.38 -12.60 8.20
CA TRP A 84 -1.29 -12.64 9.15
C TRP A 84 -0.28 -11.52 8.89
N ARG A 85 0.16 -11.32 7.64
CA ARG A 85 1.09 -10.25 7.27
C ARG A 85 0.54 -8.87 7.61
N LEU A 86 -0.71 -8.60 7.25
CA LEU A 86 -1.40 -7.36 7.60
C LEU A 86 -1.41 -7.14 9.11
N SER A 87 -1.82 -8.14 9.88
CA SER A 87 -1.91 -8.06 11.35
C SER A 87 -0.56 -7.82 12.04
N LYS A 88 0.54 -8.20 11.38
CA LYS A 88 1.90 -8.09 11.90
C LYS A 88 2.70 -6.95 11.28
N GLY A 89 2.11 -6.15 10.39
CA GLY A 89 2.82 -5.12 9.63
C GLY A 89 4.00 -5.70 8.83
N LYS A 90 3.86 -6.93 8.32
CA LYS A 90 4.88 -7.56 7.49
C LYS A 90 4.63 -7.22 6.03
N HIS A 91 5.71 -6.92 5.31
CA HIS A 91 5.66 -6.68 3.89
C HIS A 91 5.18 -7.89 3.10
N PHE A 92 4.55 -7.62 1.96
CA PHE A 92 4.19 -8.62 0.98
C PHE A 92 5.36 -8.92 0.03
N PRO A 93 5.49 -10.17 -0.43
CA PRO A 93 6.22 -10.46 -1.65
C PRO A 93 5.68 -9.60 -2.82
N LYS A 94 6.55 -9.27 -3.76
CA LYS A 94 6.13 -8.59 -4.99
C LYS A 94 5.08 -9.41 -5.73
N ASN A 95 4.09 -8.74 -6.34
CA ASN A 95 3.00 -9.36 -7.08
C ASN A 95 2.23 -10.42 -6.25
N SER A 96 1.92 -10.12 -4.98
CA SER A 96 1.18 -11.05 -4.12
C SER A 96 -0.29 -11.14 -4.52
N VAL A 97 -0.83 -12.36 -4.58
CA VAL A 97 -2.24 -12.62 -4.88
C VAL A 97 -2.79 -13.74 -4.00
N ALA A 98 -4.04 -13.60 -3.55
CA ALA A 98 -4.82 -14.68 -2.96
C ALA A 98 -6.00 -15.00 -3.89
N VAL A 99 -6.25 -16.28 -4.13
CA VAL A 99 -7.41 -16.76 -4.88
C VAL A 99 -8.44 -17.28 -3.89
N THR A 100 -9.66 -16.76 -3.94
CA THR A 100 -10.76 -17.12 -3.05
C THR A 100 -11.99 -17.52 -3.85
N PHE A 101 -12.83 -18.34 -3.24
CA PHE A 101 -14.10 -18.78 -3.79
C PHE A 101 -15.20 -18.54 -2.75
N ASP A 102 -16.29 -17.89 -3.16
CA ASP A 102 -17.48 -17.70 -2.32
C ASP A 102 -18.50 -18.82 -2.55
N ASP A 103 -19.54 -18.86 -1.71
CA ASP A 103 -20.75 -19.71 -1.80
C ASP A 103 -20.57 -21.23 -1.69
N ALA A 104 -19.34 -21.75 -1.73
CA ALA A 104 -19.04 -23.19 -1.61
C ALA A 104 -19.74 -24.05 -2.70
N TYR A 105 -19.80 -23.57 -3.94
CA TYR A 105 -20.36 -24.34 -5.05
C TYR A 105 -19.59 -25.62 -5.34
N ALA A 106 -20.31 -26.66 -5.77
CA ALA A 106 -19.71 -27.94 -6.17
C ALA A 106 -18.75 -27.82 -7.36
N SER A 107 -18.84 -26.77 -8.17
CA SER A 107 -17.91 -26.48 -9.26
C SER A 107 -16.49 -26.11 -8.80
N VAL A 108 -16.31 -25.87 -7.50
CA VAL A 108 -15.03 -25.51 -6.86
C VAL A 108 -14.35 -26.72 -6.19
N TYR A 109 -15.10 -27.79 -5.90
CA TYR A 109 -14.59 -29.02 -5.28
C TYR A 109 -14.02 -29.98 -6.33
#